data_AF-A0A2E1P8N9-F1
#
_entry.id   AF-A0A2E1P8N9-F1
#
_cell.length_a   1.000
_cell.length_b   1.000
_cell.length_c   1.000
_cell.angle_alpha   90.00
_cell.angle_beta   90.00
_cell.angle_gamma   90.00
#
_symmetry.space_group_name_H-M   'P 1'
#
loop_
_entity.id
_entity.type
_entity.pdbx_description
1 polymer ?
#
loop_
_entity_poly.entity_id
_entity_poly.type
_entity_poly.pdbx_seq_one_letter_code
_entity_poly.pdbx_strand_id
1 'polypeptide(L)'
;MIFDLEMIKKVYSSITLKVDSARKICKHPLTLSEKILYSHLWNEKINKPFTRGKDYVDFAPDRIACQDATAQMALLQFMQAGKKKVSVPTTVHCDHLIQARIGADEDLQ
;
A
#
# COMPACT_ATOMS: atom_id res chain seq x y z
N MET A 1 -9.74 -18.40 -1.16
CA MET A 1 -9.74 -18.03 0.28
C MET A 1 -9.42 -16.54 0.36
N ILE A 2 -10.18 -15.74 1.12
CA ILE A 2 -9.90 -14.30 1.25
C ILE A 2 -8.65 -14.15 2.13
N PHE A 3 -7.54 -13.72 1.53
CA PHE A 3 -6.35 -13.35 2.28
C PHE A 3 -6.59 -12.05 3.06
N ASP A 4 -5.98 -11.92 4.23
CA ASP A 4 -5.93 -10.68 5.02
C ASP A 4 -7.29 -10.15 5.53
N LEU A 5 -8.32 -11.00 5.67
CA LEU A 5 -9.66 -10.58 6.11
C LEU A 5 -9.67 -9.82 7.44
N GLU A 6 -8.88 -10.25 8.43
CA GLU A 6 -8.81 -9.59 9.74
C GLU A 6 -8.18 -8.19 9.64
N MET A 7 -7.17 -8.01 8.77
CA MET A 7 -6.59 -6.70 8.48
C MET A 7 -7.64 -5.78 7.84
N ILE A 8 -8.37 -6.29 6.84
CA ILE A 8 -9.42 -5.54 6.14
C ILE A 8 -10.51 -5.08 7.13
N LYS A 9 -11.00 -5.99 7.98
CA LYS A 9 -11.99 -5.65 9.02
C LYS A 9 -11.49 -4.55 9.94
N LYS A 10 -10.23 -4.63 10.38
CA LYS A 10 -9.61 -3.63 11.27
C LYS A 10 -9.48 -2.26 10.61
N VAL A 11 -9.13 -2.20 9.32
CA VAL A 11 -9.08 -0.94 8.58
C VAL A 11 -10.48 -0.31 8.53
N TYR A 12 -11.47 -1.06 8.06
CA TYR A 12 -12.84 -0.54 7.93
C TYR A 12 -13.51 -0.23 9.28
N SER A 13 -13.15 -0.90 10.37
CA SER A 13 -13.67 -0.56 11.70
C SER A 13 -13.18 0.80 12.21
N SER A 14 -12.03 1.28 11.74
CA SER A 14 -11.44 2.57 12.17
C SER A 14 -11.60 3.71 11.15
N ILE A 15 -11.97 3.39 9.90
CA ILE A 15 -11.96 4.35 8.78
C ILE A 15 -12.88 5.55 9.03
N THR A 16 -14.09 5.32 9.57
CA THR A 16 -15.07 6.39 9.83
C THR A 16 -14.51 7.43 10.79
N LEU A 17 -13.92 6.97 11.91
CA LEU A 17 -13.33 7.84 12.93
C LEU A 17 -12.19 8.69 12.36
N LYS A 18 -11.31 8.07 11.55
CA LYS A 18 -10.17 8.77 10.94
C LYS A 18 -10.61 9.80 9.89
N VAL A 19 -11.57 9.42 9.04
CA VAL A 19 -12.13 10.32 8.01
C VAL A 19 -12.87 11.49 8.64
N ASP A 20 -13.63 11.28 9.71
CA ASP A 20 -14.34 12.36 10.40
C ASP A 20 -13.38 13.31 11.12
N SER A 21 -12.29 12.78 11.68
CA SER A 21 -11.23 13.59 12.27
C SER A 21 -10.53 14.46 11.21
N ALA A 22 -10.20 13.88 10.05
CA ALA A 22 -9.63 14.63 8.94
C ALA A 22 -10.58 15.72 8.42
N ARG A 23 -11.89 15.42 8.30
CA ARG A 23 -12.90 16.39 7.84
C ARG A 23 -12.97 17.63 8.76
N LYS A 24 -12.88 17.45 10.08
CA LYS A 24 -12.87 18.56 11.05
C LYS A 24 -11.68 19.51 10.84
N ILE A 25 -10.53 18.98 10.42
CA ILE A 25 -9.29 19.74 10.25
C ILE A 25 -9.25 20.41 8.88
N CYS A 26 -9.64 19.69 7.83
CA CYS A 26 -9.65 20.20 6.46
C CYS A 26 -10.73 21.26 6.22
N LYS A 27 -11.85 21.20 6.96
CA LYS A 27 -12.98 22.16 6.85
C LYS A 27 -13.59 22.25 5.45
N HIS A 28 -13.49 21.18 4.65
CA HIS A 28 -14.15 21.03 3.36
C HIS A 28 -14.55 19.56 3.14
N PRO A 29 -15.46 19.27 2.19
CA PRO A 29 -15.75 17.90 1.78
C PRO A 29 -14.48 17.20 1.27
N LEU A 30 -14.26 15.96 1.69
CA LEU A 30 -13.13 15.14 1.26
C LEU A 30 -13.52 14.29 0.05
N THR A 31 -12.64 14.24 -0.95
CA THR A 31 -12.70 13.27 -2.05
C THR A 31 -12.47 11.84 -1.55
N LEU A 32 -12.81 10.83 -2.34
CA LEU A 32 -12.55 9.43 -1.97
C LEU A 32 -11.05 9.17 -1.72
N SER A 33 -10.19 9.68 -2.61
CA SER A 33 -8.74 9.53 -2.47
C SER A 33 -8.24 10.19 -1.18
N GLU A 34 -8.73 11.39 -0.83
CA GLU A 34 -8.39 12.01 0.44
C GLU A 34 -8.86 11.17 1.63
N LYS A 35 -10.08 10.63 1.60
CA LYS A 35 -10.58 9.77 2.68
C LYS A 35 -9.65 8.56 2.90
N ILE A 36 -9.24 7.91 1.82
CA ILE A 36 -8.32 6.76 1.87
C ILE A 36 -6.94 7.19 2.38
N LEU A 37 -6.36 8.27 1.85
CA LEU A 37 -5.03 8.73 2.26
C LEU A 37 -5.02 9.16 3.74
N TYR A 38 -6.00 9.95 4.17
CA TYR A 38 -6.14 10.37 5.58
C TYR A 38 -6.40 9.21 6.54
N SER A 39 -7.08 8.14 6.09
CA SER A 39 -7.30 6.97 6.95
C SER A 39 -6.06 6.08 7.10
N HIS A 40 -5.08 6.20 6.20
CA HIS A 40 -3.83 5.42 6.20
C HIS A 40 -2.62 6.28 6.56
N LEU A 41 -2.79 7.33 7.36
CA LEU A 41 -1.65 8.06 7.91
C LEU A 41 -0.90 7.20 8.93
N TRP A 42 0.44 7.30 8.93
CA TRP A 42 1.28 6.65 9.92
C TRP A 42 1.04 7.19 11.34
N ASN A 43 0.84 8.51 11.45
CA ASN A 43 0.50 9.18 12.70
C ASN A 43 -0.98 9.58 12.70
N GLU A 44 -1.72 9.17 13.73
CA GLU A 44 -3.14 9.47 13.87
C GLU A 44 -3.43 10.92 14.25
N LYS A 45 -2.44 11.65 14.80
CA LYS A 45 -2.59 13.06 15.19
C LYS A 45 -2.29 13.98 14.02
N ILE A 46 -3.36 14.38 13.32
CA ILE A 46 -3.32 15.44 12.32
C ILE A 46 -3.52 16.79 13.04
N ASN A 47 -2.56 17.70 12.91
CA ASN A 47 -2.66 19.05 13.51
C ASN A 47 -3.06 20.13 12.48
N LYS A 48 -2.81 19.87 11.20
CA LYS A 48 -3.09 20.79 10.09
C LYS A 48 -3.48 20.00 8.84
N PRO A 49 -4.26 20.58 7.91
CA PRO A 49 -4.52 19.94 6.62
C PRO A 49 -3.25 19.88 5.77
N PHE A 50 -3.13 18.84 4.95
CA PHE A 50 -2.06 18.72 3.96
C PHE A 50 -2.40 19.45 2.67
N THR A 51 -1.38 20.07 2.07
CA THR A 51 -1.47 20.83 0.82
C THR A 51 -1.11 19.94 -0.36
N ARG A 52 -2.05 19.77 -1.29
CA ARG A 52 -1.87 18.96 -2.49
C ARG A 52 -0.67 19.42 -3.32
N GLY A 53 0.17 18.48 -3.74
CA GLY A 53 1.35 18.75 -4.56
C GLY A 53 2.47 19.52 -3.86
N LYS A 54 2.38 19.73 -2.54
CA LYS A 54 3.41 20.44 -1.76
C LYS A 54 3.88 19.66 -0.55
N ASP A 55 2.95 19.16 0.26
CA ASP A 55 3.31 18.48 1.49
C ASP A 55 3.67 17.00 1.22
N TYR A 56 4.79 16.57 1.79
CA TYR A 56 5.14 15.16 1.91
C TYR A 56 4.38 14.57 3.11
N VAL A 57 3.85 13.36 2.95
CA VAL A 57 2.97 12.76 3.95
C VAL A 57 3.38 11.31 4.20
N ASP A 58 3.54 10.98 5.47
CA ASP A 58 3.88 9.63 5.90
C ASP A 58 2.63 8.77 5.97
N PHE A 59 2.51 7.84 5.02
CA PHE A 59 1.44 6.85 4.97
C PHE A 59 1.90 5.50 5.52
N ALA A 60 0.92 4.69 5.93
CA ALA A 60 1.06 3.31 6.35
C ALA A 60 0.35 2.40 5.33
N PRO A 61 1.00 1.99 4.23
CA PRO A 61 0.41 1.07 3.26
C PRO A 61 0.08 -0.28 3.91
N ASP A 62 -1.06 -0.87 3.55
CA ASP A 62 -1.49 -2.15 4.10
C ASP A 62 -0.76 -3.36 3.51
N ARG A 63 -0.25 -3.24 2.28
CA ARG A 63 0.45 -4.32 1.56
C ARG A 63 1.42 -3.78 0.53
N ILE A 64 2.35 -4.63 0.10
CA ILE A 64 3.28 -4.37 -1.01
C ILE A 64 3.08 -5.43 -2.09
N ALA A 65 3.12 -5.01 -3.36
CA ALA A 65 3.16 -5.90 -4.50
C ALA A 65 4.33 -5.49 -5.39
N CYS A 66 5.17 -6.45 -5.74
CA CYS A 66 6.27 -6.29 -6.68
C CYS A 66 6.03 -7.19 -7.89
N GLN A 67 6.58 -6.79 -9.03
CA GLN A 67 6.71 -7.64 -10.21
C GLN A 67 8.18 -8.09 -10.36
N ASP A 68 8.43 -9.22 -11.01
CA ASP A 68 9.75 -9.87 -11.12
C ASP A 68 10.86 -8.99 -11.72
N ALA A 69 10.57 -8.14 -12.70
CA ALA A 69 11.55 -7.22 -13.27
C ALA A 69 12.05 -6.14 -12.28
N THR A 70 11.30 -5.80 -11.23
CA THR A 70 11.66 -4.81 -10.19
C THR A 70 11.89 -5.43 -8.81
N ALA A 71 11.28 -6.58 -8.55
CA ALA A 71 11.34 -7.26 -7.26
C ALA A 71 12.76 -7.65 -6.89
N GLN A 72 13.59 -8.01 -7.89
CA GLN A 72 14.99 -8.40 -7.66
C GLN A 72 15.75 -7.32 -6.86
N MET A 73 15.71 -6.07 -7.33
CA MET A 73 16.44 -4.98 -6.67
C MET A 73 15.77 -4.55 -5.34
N ALA A 74 14.44 -4.66 -5.24
CA ALA A 74 13.74 -4.39 -3.99
C ALA A 74 14.10 -5.42 -2.89
N LEU A 75 14.18 -6.71 -3.25
CA LEU A 75 14.56 -7.79 -2.34
C LEU A 75 16.03 -7.68 -1.91
N LEU A 76 16.94 -7.37 -2.83
CA LEU A 76 18.35 -7.15 -2.49
C LEU A 76 18.53 -6.00 -1.48
N GLN A 77 17.85 -4.87 -1.69
CA GLN A 77 17.88 -3.77 -0.73
C GLN A 77 17.24 -4.15 0.61
N PHE A 78 16.17 -4.94 0.59
CA PHE A 78 15.55 -5.44 1.82
C PHE A 78 16.48 -6.37 2.62
N MET A 79 17.22 -7.25 1.94
CA MET A 79 18.26 -8.09 2.55
C MET A 79 19.38 -7.23 3.15
N GLN A 80 19.84 -6.21 2.42
CA GLN A 80 20.88 -5.30 2.88
C GLN A 80 20.45 -4.46 4.09
N ALA A 81 19.14 -4.18 4.23
CA ALA A 81 18.59 -3.49 5.40
C ALA A 81 18.62 -4.34 6.70
N GLY A 82 19.06 -5.60 6.63
CA GLY A 82 19.24 -6.48 7.80
C GLY A 82 17.93 -6.89 8.47
N LYS A 83 16.79 -6.79 7.77
CA LYS A 83 15.47 -7.16 8.30
C LYS A 83 15.24 -8.67 8.13
N LYS A 84 14.76 -9.33 9.19
CA LYS A 84 14.51 -10.79 9.18
C LYS A 84 13.24 -11.18 8.42
N LYS A 85 12.25 -10.29 8.33
CA LYS A 85 10.96 -10.53 7.68
C LYS A 85 10.27 -9.22 7.30
N VAL A 86 9.39 -9.27 6.30
CA VAL A 86 8.56 -8.15 5.88
C VAL A 86 7.59 -7.72 6.99
N SER A 87 7.25 -6.43 7.02
CA SER A 87 6.37 -5.84 8.04
C SER A 87 4.88 -5.93 7.69
N VAL A 88 4.55 -6.01 6.40
CA VAL A 88 3.19 -6.11 5.86
C VAL A 88 3.13 -7.25 4.83
N PRO A 89 1.95 -7.78 4.48
CA PRO A 89 1.81 -8.74 3.40
C PRO A 89 2.48 -8.24 2.11
N THR A 90 3.41 -9.03 1.59
CA THR A 90 4.18 -8.70 0.39
C THR A 90 4.14 -9.86 -0.59
N THR A 91 3.84 -9.59 -1.86
CA THR A 91 3.80 -10.58 -2.94
C THR A 91 4.72 -10.19 -4.08
N VAL A 92 5.42 -11.16 -4.67
CA VAL A 92 6.14 -11.00 -5.94
C VAL A 92 5.38 -11.78 -7.02
N HIS A 93 5.08 -11.11 -8.13
CA HIS A 93 4.43 -11.70 -9.29
C HIS A 93 5.48 -11.90 -10.39
N CYS A 94 5.57 -13.12 -10.93
CA CYS A 94 6.54 -13.47 -11.98
C CYS A 94 5.88 -13.45 -13.35
N ASP A 95 5.76 -12.25 -13.92
CA ASP A 95 4.93 -11.98 -15.09
C ASP A 95 5.65 -11.18 -16.19
N HIS A 96 6.84 -10.62 -15.98
CA HIS A 96 7.52 -9.79 -16.98
C HIS A 96 8.66 -10.50 -17.72
N LEU A 97 9.28 -11.53 -17.13
CA LEU A 97 10.52 -12.12 -17.68
C LEU A 97 10.30 -13.41 -18.48
N ILE A 98 9.05 -13.84 -18.65
CA ILE A 98 8.70 -14.99 -19.50
C ILE A 98 8.46 -14.47 -20.92
N GLN A 99 9.29 -14.93 -21.86
CA GLN A 99 9.15 -14.56 -23.27
C GLN A 99 8.22 -15.53 -24.00
N ALA A 100 7.20 -14.99 -24.68
CA ALA A 100 6.37 -15.79 -25.58
C ALA A 100 7.18 -16.27 -26.79
N ARG A 101 7.11 -17.56 -27.11
CA ARG A 101 7.84 -18.18 -28.22
C ARG A 101 6.95 -19.08 -29.08
N ILE A 102 6.18 -19.99 -28.47
CA ILE A 102 5.38 -20.97 -29.22
C ILE A 102 3.88 -20.82 -28.91
N GLY A 103 3.53 -20.41 -27.69
CA GLY A 103 2.15 -20.19 -27.25
C GLY A 103 2.01 -20.29 -25.73
N ALA A 104 0.98 -19.67 -25.16
CA ALA A 104 0.84 -19.51 -23.70
C ALA A 104 0.90 -20.83 -22.92
N ASP A 105 0.23 -21.90 -23.39
CA ASP A 105 0.21 -23.19 -22.68
C ASP A 105 1.58 -23.89 -22.68
N GLU A 106 2.36 -23.74 -23.76
CA GLU A 106 3.69 -24.34 -23.90
C GLU A 106 4.78 -23.48 -23.24
N ASP A 107 4.61 -22.15 -23.22
CA ASP A 107 5.58 -21.19 -22.69
C ASP A 107 5.43 -20.95 -21.16
N LEU A 108 4.31 -21.35 -20.53
CA LEU A 108 4.03 -21.15 -19.10
C LEU A 108 4.12 -22.43 -18.23
N GLN A 109 4.45 -23.59 -18.80
CA GLN A 109 4.77 -24.82 -18.06
C GLN A 109 6.22 -24.83 -17.57
#